data_AF-A0A218VCE8-F1
#
_entry.id   AF-A0A218VCE8-F1
#
_cell.length_a   1.000
_cell.length_b   1.000
_cell.length_c   1.000
_cell.angle_alpha   90.00
_cell.angle_beta   90.00
_cell.angle_gamma   90.00
#
_symmetry.space_group_name_H-M   'P 1'
#
loop_
_entity.id
_entity.type
_entity.pdbx_description
1 polymer ?
#
loop_
_entity_poly.entity_id
_entity_poly.type
_entity_poly.pdbx_seq_one_letter_code
_entity_poly.pdbx_strand_id
1 'polypeptide(L)'
;MKNPFKVPSDTELFSMRDKEIKKAQEMQTDSSVLYLANPCVAEPSPAQHTIAVKRGEIEKMKNIAKDEEKKLEKAERRMEKDAAMFDEFLKENHNKSVEALRIAKRETSAKTKKITEIQGLTTEIKKVQRFEDTLQEYKMYRDILYQLSPKEWQEEHRKRHKKQKDKETEPRVNEGNAPRPPTAEQDQGPTSTAHSVTFTDMPSSLLFSESLDFRSRDVRPQLKQFLKPLLSRELGSLEDTESEISSDEDEEPQLYFTDPEQLLTTFMEMLDENLSFVLNSQDIADSWNKVQQTFITTRESMEKELAALKQQVNTLRASVAKEEEKVADLKLKVQLFSSGEHEGDDQDKMLTSLNKKVQEVYFQCTGDNETNLPTVEMLKVIEKQLNDLLGSVERIPPAKIEKAVKAIRKEQRARLREEKQKQAKQQQDEGLKKDMERSQVPEGKKVSIASNGAQAK
;
A
#
# COMPACT_ATOMS: atom_id res chain seq x y z
N MET A 1 57.76 90.30 -0.23
CA MET A 1 58.37 91.64 -0.34
C MET A 1 58.56 92.19 1.08
N LYS A 2 59.79 92.38 1.55
CA LYS A 2 60.06 93.12 2.81
C LYS A 2 60.92 94.33 2.48
N ASN A 3 60.43 95.48 2.92
CA ASN A 3 60.89 96.84 2.63
C ASN A 3 62.39 97.02 2.97
N PRO A 4 63.24 97.46 2.01
CA PRO A 4 64.69 97.61 2.20
C PRO A 4 65.10 98.87 2.97
N PHE A 5 64.18 99.77 3.31
CA PHE A 5 64.48 101.00 4.07
C PHE A 5 63.87 100.93 5.47
N LYS A 6 64.57 100.28 6.40
CA LYS A 6 64.29 100.36 7.83
C LYS A 6 65.18 101.46 8.42
N VAL A 7 64.57 102.55 8.86
CA VAL A 7 65.29 103.63 9.56
C VAL A 7 65.81 103.07 10.88
N PRO A 8 67.11 103.21 11.20
CA PRO A 8 67.68 102.75 12.48
C PRO A 8 66.96 103.39 13.67
N SER A 9 66.79 102.63 14.75
CA SER A 9 66.18 103.15 15.98
C SER A 9 67.06 104.22 16.63
N ASP A 10 66.49 105.13 17.42
CA ASP A 10 67.25 106.20 18.10
C ASP A 10 68.46 105.65 18.87
N THR A 11 68.33 104.48 19.49
CA THR A 11 69.42 103.78 20.18
C THR A 11 70.57 103.40 19.25
N GLU A 12 70.27 102.95 18.02
CA GLU A 12 71.27 102.66 16.99
C GLU A 12 71.89 103.94 16.44
N LEU A 13 71.12 105.02 16.31
CA LEU A 13 71.61 106.32 15.86
C LEU A 13 72.60 106.94 16.87
N PHE A 14 72.28 106.89 18.17
CA PHE A 14 73.18 107.34 19.23
C PHE A 14 74.43 106.45 19.34
N SER A 15 74.29 105.11 19.21
CA SER A 15 75.45 104.21 19.14
C SER A 15 76.36 104.46 17.94
N MET A 16 75.80 104.86 16.79
CA MET A 16 76.61 105.25 15.64
C MET A 16 77.31 106.59 15.88
N ARG A 17 76.64 107.59 16.48
CA ARG A 17 77.27 108.86 16.86
C ARG A 17 78.37 108.68 17.90
N ASP A 18 78.17 107.85 18.91
CA ASP A 18 79.18 107.58 19.93
C ASP A 18 80.39 106.86 19.33
N LYS A 19 80.17 105.94 18.38
CA LYS A 19 81.25 105.33 17.60
C LYS A 19 81.98 106.35 16.73
N GLU A 20 81.28 107.33 16.17
CA GLU A 20 81.88 108.37 15.33
C GLU A 20 82.66 109.40 16.15
N ILE A 21 82.16 109.77 17.34
CA ILE A 21 82.86 110.61 18.33
C ILE A 21 84.11 109.88 18.83
N LYS A 22 84.00 108.59 19.15
CA LYS A 22 85.15 107.77 19.59
C LYS A 22 86.20 107.63 18.47
N LYS A 23 85.76 107.44 17.22
CA LYS A 23 86.64 107.38 16.05
C LYS A 23 87.30 108.73 15.76
N ALA A 24 86.61 109.85 15.98
CA ALA A 24 87.18 111.19 15.87
C ALA A 24 88.19 111.48 17.00
N GLN A 25 87.93 111.02 18.22
CA GLN A 25 88.87 111.10 19.34
C GLN A 25 90.12 110.24 19.10
N GLU A 26 89.96 109.02 18.56
CA GLU A 26 91.10 108.16 18.17
C GLU A 26 91.92 108.76 17.02
N MET A 27 91.28 109.38 16.01
CA MET A 27 92.01 110.12 14.96
C MET A 27 92.72 111.36 15.51
N GLN A 28 92.16 112.04 16.51
CA GLN A 28 92.79 113.21 17.15
C GLN A 28 93.97 112.81 18.06
N THR A 29 93.90 111.65 18.73
CA THR A 29 95.04 111.09 19.46
C THR A 29 96.12 110.57 18.52
N ASP A 30 95.77 109.92 17.41
CA ASP A 30 96.76 109.46 16.41
C ASP A 30 97.43 110.62 15.69
N SER A 31 96.72 111.72 15.42
CA SER A 31 97.29 112.94 14.85
C SER A 31 98.19 113.71 15.84
N SER A 32 97.98 113.57 17.15
CA SER A 32 98.79 114.22 18.18
C SER A 32 100.07 113.43 18.54
N VAL A 33 100.11 112.13 18.26
CA VAL A 33 101.29 111.27 18.56
C VAL A 33 102.29 111.26 17.38
N LEU A 34 101.89 111.72 16.20
CA LEU A 34 102.71 111.74 14.98
C LEU A 34 103.81 112.84 14.93
N TYR A 35 103.95 113.70 15.95
CA TYR A 35 104.93 114.81 15.94
C TYR A 35 106.04 114.76 17.00
N LEU A 36 106.19 113.66 17.75
CA LEU A 36 107.27 113.52 18.74
C LEU A 36 107.93 112.13 18.70
N ALA A 37 108.50 111.76 17.55
CA ALA A 37 109.50 110.69 17.50
C ALA A 37 110.37 110.84 16.25
N ASN A 38 111.40 111.69 16.35
CA ASN A 38 112.45 111.80 15.36
C ASN A 38 113.80 111.47 16.02
N PRO A 39 114.18 110.18 16.14
CA PRO A 39 115.58 109.82 16.36
C PRO A 39 116.27 109.60 15.02
N CYS A 40 117.43 110.25 14.90
CA CYS A 40 118.38 110.15 13.81
C CYS A 40 118.69 108.70 13.42
N VAL A 41 118.83 108.49 12.11
CA VAL A 41 118.98 107.23 11.38
C VAL A 41 120.27 106.48 11.75
N ALA A 42 120.17 105.16 11.90
CA ALA A 42 121.28 104.22 11.72
C ALA A 42 120.87 103.19 10.66
N GLU A 43 121.71 102.98 9.64
CA GLU A 43 121.46 101.95 8.62
C GLU A 43 121.38 100.56 9.28
N PRO A 44 120.33 99.77 8.97
CA PRO A 44 120.19 98.44 9.54
C PRO A 44 121.23 97.49 8.94
N SER A 45 122.03 96.84 9.78
CA SER A 45 123.03 95.86 9.33
C SER A 45 122.37 94.70 8.55
N PRO A 46 123.11 93.90 7.74
CA PRO A 46 122.55 92.73 7.02
C PRO A 46 121.78 91.76 7.93
N ALA A 47 122.19 91.69 9.21
CA ALA A 47 121.47 90.94 10.23
C ALA A 47 120.07 91.53 10.49
N GLN A 48 119.92 92.85 10.56
CA GLN A 48 118.64 93.52 10.78
C GLN A 48 117.67 93.38 9.59
N HIS A 49 118.14 93.42 8.33
CA HIS A 49 117.27 93.17 7.16
C HIS A 49 116.82 91.70 7.06
N THR A 50 117.72 90.75 7.34
CA THR A 50 117.39 89.31 7.43
C THR A 50 116.38 89.05 8.53
N ILE A 51 116.50 89.75 9.66
CA ILE A 51 115.54 89.70 10.77
C ILE A 51 114.19 90.26 10.31
N ALA A 52 114.13 91.35 9.54
CA ALA A 52 112.88 91.95 9.06
C ALA A 52 112.11 91.04 8.08
N VAL A 53 112.80 90.42 7.10
CA VAL A 53 112.16 89.46 6.17
C VAL A 53 111.67 88.22 6.92
N LYS A 54 112.48 87.66 7.83
CA LYS A 54 112.07 86.55 8.69
C LYS A 54 110.87 86.94 9.56
N ARG A 55 110.85 88.14 10.14
CA ARG A 55 109.71 88.66 10.91
C ARG A 55 108.45 88.80 10.06
N GLY A 56 108.55 89.29 8.82
CA GLY A 56 107.43 89.41 7.89
C GLY A 56 106.85 88.05 7.48
N GLU A 57 107.72 87.05 7.24
CA GLU A 57 107.27 85.70 6.92
C GLU A 57 106.67 84.98 8.12
N ILE A 58 107.24 85.17 9.32
CA ILE A 58 106.64 84.72 10.59
C ILE A 58 105.25 85.33 10.76
N GLU A 59 105.05 86.61 10.46
CA GLU A 59 103.73 87.25 10.59
C GLU A 59 102.72 86.70 9.57
N LYS A 60 103.14 86.39 8.33
CA LYS A 60 102.26 85.71 7.35
C LYS A 60 101.87 84.31 7.82
N MET A 61 102.83 83.50 8.25
CA MET A 61 102.56 82.15 8.79
C MET A 61 101.66 82.22 10.01
N LYS A 62 101.83 83.23 10.86
CA LYS A 62 100.96 83.48 12.01
C LYS A 62 99.55 83.88 11.60
N ASN A 63 99.36 84.64 10.53
CA ASN A 63 98.03 84.98 10.01
C ASN A 63 97.34 83.77 9.36
N ILE A 64 98.07 82.94 8.60
CA ILE A 64 97.55 81.68 8.04
C ILE A 64 97.14 80.74 9.18
N ALA A 65 98.01 80.53 10.17
CA ALA A 65 97.72 79.71 11.34
C ALA A 65 96.47 80.19 12.08
N LYS A 66 96.30 81.51 12.28
CA LYS A 66 95.09 82.09 12.88
C LYS A 66 93.83 81.84 12.05
N ASP A 67 93.90 81.94 10.74
CA ASP A 67 92.74 81.72 9.87
C ASP A 67 92.38 80.23 9.74
N GLU A 68 93.38 79.34 9.75
CA GLU A 68 93.18 77.89 9.86
C GLU A 68 92.61 77.50 11.22
N GLU A 69 93.12 78.06 12.32
CA GLU A 69 92.57 77.88 13.67
C GLU A 69 91.10 78.31 13.74
N LYS A 70 90.74 79.48 13.17
CA LYS A 70 89.34 79.91 13.09
C LYS A 70 88.46 78.99 12.24
N LYS A 71 89.00 78.37 11.18
CA LYS A 71 88.26 77.41 10.35
C LYS A 71 88.06 76.09 11.10
N LEU A 72 89.10 75.61 11.79
CA LEU A 72 89.03 74.44 12.66
C LEU A 72 88.04 74.66 13.79
N GLU A 73 88.11 75.78 14.49
CA GLU A 73 87.18 76.14 15.56
C GLU A 73 85.72 76.22 15.05
N LYS A 74 85.49 76.72 13.83
CA LYS A 74 84.15 76.71 13.22
C LYS A 74 83.69 75.30 12.84
N ALA A 75 84.59 74.42 12.40
CA ALA A 75 84.28 73.03 12.07
C ALA A 75 83.99 72.23 13.35
N GLU A 76 84.82 72.39 14.38
CA GLU A 76 84.64 71.83 15.72
C GLU A 76 83.28 72.23 16.30
N ARG A 77 82.95 73.53 16.31
CA ARG A 77 81.62 74.01 16.76
C ARG A 77 80.46 73.47 15.94
N ARG A 78 80.65 73.06 14.67
CA ARG A 78 79.60 72.41 13.86
C ARG A 78 79.48 70.94 14.24
N MET A 79 80.60 70.24 14.38
CA MET A 79 80.63 68.84 14.80
C MET A 79 80.05 68.66 16.20
N GLU A 80 80.36 69.56 17.14
CA GLU A 80 79.75 69.56 18.48
C GLU A 80 78.23 69.74 18.42
N LYS A 81 77.73 70.64 17.56
CA LYS A 81 76.28 70.83 17.36
C LYS A 81 75.62 69.59 16.77
N ASP A 82 76.23 68.99 15.75
CA ASP A 82 75.72 67.77 15.12
C ASP A 82 75.73 66.60 16.11
N ALA A 83 76.81 66.43 16.88
CA ALA A 83 76.88 65.43 17.96
C ALA A 83 75.77 65.65 19.00
N ALA A 84 75.54 66.88 19.44
CA ALA A 84 74.46 67.21 20.36
C ALA A 84 73.06 66.90 19.79
N MET A 85 72.82 67.21 18.50
CA MET A 85 71.56 66.87 17.82
C MET A 85 71.37 65.35 17.68
N PHE A 86 72.45 64.60 17.40
CA PHE A 86 72.39 63.14 17.37
C PHE A 86 72.09 62.54 18.74
N ASP A 87 72.70 63.05 19.80
CA ASP A 87 72.42 62.61 21.17
C ASP A 87 70.96 62.91 21.56
N GLU A 88 70.43 64.07 21.17
CA GLU A 88 69.02 64.40 21.37
C GLU A 88 68.09 63.46 20.58
N PHE A 89 68.43 63.16 19.31
CA PHE A 89 67.67 62.20 18.49
C PHE A 89 67.70 60.79 19.09
N LEU A 90 68.85 60.31 19.58
CA LEU A 90 68.96 59.00 20.22
C LEU A 90 68.14 58.94 21.51
N LYS A 91 68.15 60.01 22.31
CA LYS A 91 67.30 60.14 23.50
C LYS A 91 65.82 60.11 23.14
N GLU A 92 65.40 60.87 22.12
CA GLU A 92 64.00 60.92 21.69
C GLU A 92 63.55 59.59 21.08
N ASN A 93 64.37 58.95 20.25
CA ASN A 93 64.08 57.64 19.67
C ASN A 93 63.96 56.56 20.76
N HIS A 94 64.90 56.53 21.71
CA HIS A 94 64.84 55.63 22.84
C HIS A 94 63.56 55.86 23.65
N ASN A 95 63.21 57.12 23.92
CA ASN A 95 61.99 57.47 24.63
C ASN A 95 60.72 57.03 23.86
N LYS A 96 60.67 57.23 22.54
CA LYS A 96 59.56 56.77 21.67
C LYS A 96 59.44 55.24 21.66
N SER A 97 60.56 54.52 21.57
CA SER A 97 60.59 53.04 21.61
C SER A 97 60.11 52.50 22.96
N VAL A 98 60.60 53.09 24.06
CA VAL A 98 60.15 52.75 25.43
C VAL A 98 58.66 53.04 25.60
N GLU A 99 58.17 54.18 25.11
CA GLU A 99 56.75 54.52 25.18
C GLU A 99 55.89 53.54 24.36
N ALA A 100 56.31 53.18 23.14
CA ALA A 100 55.63 52.18 22.33
C ALA A 100 55.58 50.81 23.03
N LEU A 101 56.68 50.38 23.65
CA LEU A 101 56.72 49.15 24.45
C LEU A 101 55.80 49.24 25.67
N ARG A 102 55.74 50.40 26.34
CA ARG A 102 54.84 50.65 27.47
C ARG A 102 53.37 50.59 27.05
N ILE A 103 53.03 51.10 25.87
CA ILE A 103 51.66 51.02 25.31
C ILE A 103 51.33 49.56 25.00
N ALA A 104 52.20 48.85 24.25
CA ALA A 104 51.99 47.44 23.91
C ALA A 104 51.84 46.56 25.16
N LYS A 105 52.64 46.80 26.21
CA LYS A 105 52.52 46.08 27.49
C LYS A 105 51.20 46.36 28.20
N ARG A 106 50.72 47.61 28.17
CA ARG A 106 49.40 47.96 28.74
C ARG A 106 48.27 47.29 27.97
N GLU A 107 48.31 47.32 26.63
CA GLU A 107 47.29 46.70 25.77
C GLU A 107 47.27 45.17 25.90
N THR A 108 48.43 44.52 25.89
CA THR A 108 48.53 43.07 26.12
C THR A 108 48.02 42.69 27.51
N SER A 109 48.37 43.45 28.56
CA SER A 109 47.83 43.23 29.90
C SER A 109 46.30 43.41 29.95
N ALA A 110 45.75 44.44 29.29
CA ALA A 110 44.31 44.66 29.21
C ALA A 110 43.59 43.53 28.44
N LYS A 111 44.18 43.07 27.32
CA LYS A 111 43.67 41.93 26.54
C LYS A 111 43.66 40.66 27.38
N THR A 112 44.75 40.34 28.10
CA THR A 112 44.80 39.15 28.96
C THR A 112 43.72 39.19 30.05
N LYS A 113 43.48 40.35 30.68
CA LYS A 113 42.38 40.52 31.65
C LYS A 113 41.00 40.26 31.03
N LYS A 114 40.76 40.76 29.81
CA LYS A 114 39.50 40.50 29.08
C LYS A 114 39.35 39.04 28.69
N ILE A 115 40.42 38.36 28.31
CA ILE A 115 40.39 36.91 28.03
C ILE A 115 40.01 36.13 29.29
N THR A 116 40.58 36.46 30.45
CA THR A 116 40.22 35.78 31.71
C THR A 116 38.76 36.04 32.10
N GLU A 117 38.24 37.24 31.85
CA GLU A 117 36.82 37.58 32.07
C GLU A 117 35.90 36.78 31.14
N ILE A 118 36.22 36.69 29.84
CA ILE A 118 35.48 35.88 28.86
C ILE A 118 35.48 34.41 29.25
N GLN A 119 36.62 33.88 29.70
CA GLN A 119 36.72 32.50 30.18
C GLN A 119 35.80 32.26 31.39
N GLY A 120 35.77 33.20 32.35
CA GLY A 120 34.86 33.16 33.50
C GLY A 120 33.37 33.20 33.09
N LEU A 121 33.00 34.11 32.18
CA LEU A 121 31.64 34.16 31.65
C LEU A 121 31.26 32.87 30.90
N THR A 122 32.19 32.28 30.15
CA THR A 122 31.97 31.02 29.43
C THR A 122 31.71 29.87 30.41
N THR A 123 32.38 29.83 31.55
CA THR A 123 32.12 28.83 32.59
C THR A 123 30.74 29.01 33.23
N GLU A 124 30.31 30.23 33.49
CA GLU A 124 28.97 30.49 34.03
C GLU A 124 27.87 30.17 33.01
N ILE A 125 28.05 30.49 31.72
CA ILE A 125 27.09 30.12 30.66
C ILE A 125 26.92 28.60 30.60
N LYS A 126 28.01 27.82 30.68
CA LYS A 126 27.93 26.36 30.72
C LYS A 126 27.17 25.85 31.95
N LYS A 127 27.29 26.54 33.09
CA LYS A 127 26.55 26.20 34.32
C LYS A 127 25.06 26.45 34.15
N VAL A 128 24.68 27.59 33.57
CA VAL A 128 23.28 27.91 33.23
C VAL A 128 22.70 26.87 32.27
N GLN A 129 23.43 26.49 31.22
CA GLN A 129 22.97 25.45 30.29
C GLN A 129 22.71 24.10 30.99
N ARG A 130 23.57 23.71 31.95
CA ARG A 130 23.34 22.49 32.74
C ARG A 130 22.08 22.57 33.58
N PHE A 131 21.78 23.74 34.14
CA PHE A 131 20.53 23.96 34.87
C PHE A 131 19.31 23.92 33.95
N GLU A 132 19.41 24.49 32.74
CA GLU A 132 18.36 24.43 31.73
C GLU A 132 18.06 22.98 31.32
N ASP A 133 19.10 22.19 31.03
CA ASP A 133 18.96 20.77 30.68
C ASP A 133 18.28 19.98 31.82
N THR A 134 18.63 20.31 33.07
CA THR A 134 18.04 19.71 34.28
C THR A 134 16.59 20.15 34.49
N LEU A 135 16.27 21.42 34.22
CA LEU A 135 14.91 21.94 34.30
C LEU A 135 13.99 21.24 33.29
N GLN A 136 14.48 21.05 32.06
CA GLN A 136 13.73 20.34 31.02
C GLN A 136 13.44 18.88 31.41
N GLU A 137 14.37 18.22 32.12
CA GLU A 137 14.13 16.90 32.70
C GLU A 137 13.04 16.90 33.76
N TYR A 138 13.06 17.88 34.68
CA TYR A 138 12.02 17.99 35.70
C TYR A 138 10.66 18.34 35.12
N LYS A 139 10.59 19.19 34.08
CA LYS A 139 9.35 19.44 33.33
C LYS A 139 8.80 18.14 32.72
N MET A 140 9.67 17.35 32.08
CA MET A 140 9.29 16.04 31.56
C MET A 140 8.77 15.10 32.66
N TYR A 141 9.46 15.00 33.79
CA TYR A 141 9.01 14.15 34.90
C TYR A 141 7.67 14.62 35.47
N ARG A 142 7.47 15.92 35.64
CA ARG A 142 6.19 16.51 36.05
C ARG A 142 5.06 16.09 35.12
N ASP A 143 5.25 16.22 33.81
CA ASP A 143 4.21 15.92 32.83
C ASP A 143 3.84 14.43 32.84
N ILE A 144 4.84 13.55 32.99
CA ILE A 144 4.61 12.11 33.09
C ILE A 144 3.88 11.75 34.39
N LEU A 145 4.29 12.33 35.52
CA LEU A 145 3.59 12.13 36.80
C LEU A 145 2.14 12.60 36.70
N TYR A 146 1.88 13.72 36.03
CA TYR A 146 0.52 14.18 35.78
C TYR A 146 -0.28 13.20 34.92
N GLN A 147 0.30 12.70 33.81
CA GLN A 147 -0.36 11.71 32.94
C GLN A 147 -0.67 10.38 33.64
N LEU A 148 0.23 9.93 34.51
CA LEU A 148 0.05 8.69 35.29
C LEU A 148 -0.90 8.86 36.47
N SER A 149 -1.18 10.10 36.90
CA SER A 149 -2.13 10.37 37.97
C SER A 149 -3.55 9.96 37.52
N PRO A 150 -4.40 9.42 38.40
CA PRO A 150 -5.77 9.04 38.05
C PRO A 150 -6.56 10.20 37.44
N LYS A 151 -7.42 9.89 36.44
CA LYS A 151 -8.23 10.89 35.73
C LYS A 151 -9.11 11.72 36.66
N GLU A 152 -9.63 11.09 37.71
CA GLU A 152 -10.43 11.74 38.75
C GLU A 152 -9.65 12.86 39.45
N TRP A 153 -8.39 12.59 39.80
CA TRP A 153 -7.48 13.55 40.42
C TRP A 153 -7.09 14.66 39.43
N GLN A 154 -6.78 14.32 38.16
CA GLN A 154 -6.47 15.31 37.12
C GLN A 154 -7.63 16.29 36.86
N GLU A 155 -8.87 15.80 36.88
CA GLU A 155 -10.07 16.63 36.73
C GLU A 155 -10.29 17.55 37.93
N GLU A 156 -10.08 17.05 39.15
CA GLU A 156 -10.18 17.86 40.36
C GLU A 156 -9.11 18.96 40.37
N HIS A 157 -7.87 18.64 40.00
CA HIS A 157 -6.79 19.61 39.86
C HIS A 157 -7.12 20.70 38.84
N ARG A 158 -7.61 20.35 37.64
CA ARG A 158 -8.04 21.33 36.65
C ARG A 158 -9.16 22.24 37.15
N LYS A 159 -10.12 21.70 37.92
CA LYS A 159 -11.20 22.49 38.53
C LYS A 159 -10.67 23.46 39.59
N ARG A 160 -9.71 23.04 40.41
CA ARG A 160 -9.07 23.88 41.45
C ARG A 160 -8.30 25.04 40.81
N HIS A 161 -7.44 24.76 39.83
CA HIS A 161 -6.71 25.80 39.09
C HIS A 161 -7.63 26.78 38.36
N LYS A 162 -8.69 26.28 37.72
CA LYS A 162 -9.69 27.15 37.08
C LYS A 162 -10.37 28.06 38.10
N LYS A 163 -10.75 27.54 39.26
CA LYS A 163 -11.37 28.32 40.34
C LYS A 163 -10.43 29.35 40.96
N GLN A 164 -9.12 29.07 40.99
CA GLN A 164 -8.09 30.02 41.46
C GLN A 164 -7.90 31.15 40.44
N LYS A 165 -7.79 30.80 39.15
CA LYS A 165 -7.73 31.76 38.04
C LYS A 165 -8.97 32.67 37.97
N ASP A 166 -10.16 32.09 38.14
CA ASP A 166 -11.42 32.85 38.16
C ASP A 166 -11.52 33.79 39.39
N LYS A 167 -10.90 33.44 40.52
CA LYS A 167 -10.82 34.30 41.72
C LYS A 167 -9.82 35.44 41.60
N GLU A 168 -8.73 35.23 40.86
CA GLU A 168 -7.72 36.25 40.61
C GLU A 168 -8.17 37.28 39.57
N THR A 169 -9.11 36.88 38.69
CA THR A 169 -9.67 37.73 37.63
C THR A 169 -10.92 38.55 38.07
N GLU A 170 -11.41 38.38 39.31
CA GLU A 170 -12.47 39.23 39.88
C GLU A 170 -11.93 40.66 40.16
N PRO A 171 -12.65 41.72 39.76
CA PRO A 171 -12.03 42.99 39.44
C PRO A 171 -11.70 43.80 40.70
N ARG A 172 -10.45 44.24 40.81
CA ARG A 172 -10.09 45.42 41.60
C ARG A 172 -10.76 46.66 41.01
N VAL A 173 -12.01 46.90 41.39
CA VAL A 173 -12.71 48.18 41.16
C VAL A 173 -12.50 49.08 42.37
N ASN A 174 -12.18 50.35 42.06
CA ASN A 174 -11.93 51.52 42.92
C ASN A 174 -10.57 51.57 43.62
N GLU A 175 -9.78 52.66 43.55
CA GLU A 175 -10.12 54.06 43.30
C GLU A 175 -8.82 54.84 43.00
N GLY A 176 -8.81 55.78 42.04
CA GLY A 176 -7.70 56.75 41.91
C GLY A 176 -7.36 57.20 40.50
N ASN A 177 -8.21 58.06 39.92
CA ASN A 177 -7.92 58.85 38.71
C ASN A 177 -6.70 59.78 38.89
N ALA A 178 -5.80 59.81 37.91
CA ALA A 178 -5.08 61.03 37.48
C ALA A 178 -4.57 60.88 36.04
N PRO A 179 -5.00 61.73 35.08
CA PRO A 179 -4.48 61.71 33.71
C PRO A 179 -3.49 62.85 33.40
N ARG A 180 -2.44 62.55 32.61
CA ARG A 180 -1.72 63.34 31.55
C ARG A 180 -0.19 63.17 31.59
N PRO A 181 0.58 63.51 30.53
CA PRO A 181 0.30 63.59 29.07
C PRO A 181 1.41 62.90 28.21
N PRO A 182 1.31 62.88 26.86
CA PRO A 182 2.37 62.37 25.99
C PRO A 182 3.39 63.45 25.63
N THR A 183 4.66 63.08 25.48
CA THR A 183 5.68 63.95 24.85
C THR A 183 6.50 63.12 23.87
N ALA A 184 6.44 63.53 22.62
CA ALA A 184 7.34 63.15 21.55
C ALA A 184 8.40 64.24 21.41
N GLU A 185 9.65 63.84 21.12
CA GLU A 185 10.65 64.50 20.26
C GLU A 185 11.97 63.70 20.41
N GLN A 186 12.38 62.96 19.37
CA GLN A 186 13.43 63.33 18.42
C GLN A 186 14.78 63.69 19.06
N ASP A 187 15.81 62.86 18.81
CA ASP A 187 17.07 63.39 18.27
C ASP A 187 17.88 62.35 17.48
N GLN A 188 18.74 62.87 16.60
CA GLN A 188 19.32 62.28 15.40
C GLN A 188 20.72 61.67 15.60
N GLY A 189 20.98 60.53 14.94
CA GLY A 189 22.25 60.11 14.26
C GLY A 189 23.61 60.13 15.01
N PRO A 190 24.71 59.59 14.42
CA PRO A 190 24.85 59.16 13.03
C PRO A 190 25.41 57.73 12.84
N THR A 191 25.17 57.24 11.63
CA THR A 191 25.84 56.16 10.91
C THR A 191 27.36 56.31 10.87
N SER A 192 28.10 55.21 11.12
CA SER A 192 29.46 55.09 10.62
C SER A 192 29.85 53.63 10.34
N THR A 193 29.89 53.32 9.04
CA THR A 193 30.72 52.37 8.31
C THR A 193 31.68 51.49 9.13
N ALA A 194 31.37 50.19 9.21
CA ALA A 194 32.33 49.16 9.60
C ALA A 194 32.96 48.54 8.35
N HIS A 195 34.22 48.90 8.08
CA HIS A 195 35.08 48.16 7.16
C HIS A 195 35.46 46.82 7.78
N SER A 196 35.01 45.75 7.15
CA SER A 196 35.47 44.37 7.36
C SER A 196 36.92 44.25 6.92
N VAL A 197 37.83 44.02 7.87
CA VAL A 197 39.17 43.47 7.61
C VAL A 197 39.32 42.17 8.39
N THR A 198 39.31 41.09 7.62
CA THR A 198 39.56 39.71 8.01
C THR A 198 41.04 39.57 8.38
N PHE A 199 41.35 39.11 9.59
CA PHE A 199 42.66 38.55 9.91
C PHE A 199 42.47 37.22 10.63
N THR A 200 42.54 36.17 9.82
CA THR A 200 42.79 34.78 10.20
C THR A 200 44.21 34.65 10.72
N ASP A 201 44.40 34.19 11.96
CA ASP A 201 45.19 32.98 12.29
C ASP A 201 45.41 32.91 13.82
N MET A 202 44.83 31.91 14.49
CA MET A 202 45.47 31.25 15.64
C MET A 202 44.79 29.90 15.93
N PRO A 203 45.55 28.80 16.07
CA PRO A 203 45.01 27.45 16.03
C PRO A 203 44.39 27.03 17.36
N SER A 204 43.24 26.37 17.24
CA SER A 204 42.59 25.57 18.27
C SER A 204 43.39 24.30 18.53
N SER A 205 44.36 24.35 19.44
CA SER A 205 45.02 23.14 19.95
C SER A 205 45.50 23.30 21.39
N LEU A 206 44.55 23.41 22.33
CA LEU A 206 44.75 22.98 23.71
C LEU A 206 43.45 22.32 24.20
N LEU A 207 43.18 21.12 23.67
CA LEU A 207 42.30 20.17 24.31
C LEU A 207 43.01 19.69 25.58
N PHE A 208 42.60 20.24 26.72
CA PHE A 208 42.88 19.62 28.00
C PHE A 208 41.96 18.41 28.16
N SER A 209 42.61 17.26 28.07
CA SER A 209 42.18 15.97 28.56
C SER A 209 42.27 15.93 30.09
N GLU A 210 41.52 14.96 30.65
CA GLU A 210 41.53 14.47 32.04
C GLU A 210 40.73 15.27 33.09
N SER A 211 40.03 14.63 34.04
CA SER A 211 39.88 13.21 34.34
C SER A 211 38.59 12.96 35.14
N LEU A 212 38.14 11.70 35.09
CA LEU A 212 37.54 10.94 36.18
C LEU A 212 36.46 11.62 37.04
N ASP A 213 35.21 11.30 36.74
CA ASP A 213 34.26 11.02 37.80
C ASP A 213 33.45 9.74 37.52
N PHE A 214 33.57 8.85 38.50
CA PHE A 214 32.71 7.75 38.91
C PHE A 214 31.77 7.09 37.90
N ARG A 215 32.07 5.81 37.65
CA ARG A 215 31.28 4.81 36.95
C ARG A 215 29.96 4.50 37.70
N SER A 216 28.97 5.37 37.58
CA SER A 216 27.56 4.97 37.61
C SER A 216 27.12 4.89 36.16
N ARG A 217 26.49 3.79 35.74
CA ARG A 217 25.75 3.81 34.45
C ARG A 217 24.77 4.96 34.57
N ASP A 218 25.00 6.04 33.83
CA ASP A 218 24.03 7.11 33.76
C ASP A 218 22.80 6.52 33.06
N VAL A 219 21.80 6.11 33.84
CA VAL A 219 20.55 5.53 33.33
C VAL A 219 19.63 6.65 32.83
N ARG A 220 19.94 7.91 33.16
CA ARG A 220 19.17 9.10 32.77
C ARG A 220 18.91 9.20 31.26
N PRO A 221 19.87 8.94 30.35
CA PRO A 221 19.61 8.98 28.90
C PRO A 221 18.67 7.86 28.44
N GLN A 222 18.79 6.66 29.01
CA GLN A 222 17.90 5.54 28.70
C GLN A 222 16.49 5.81 29.21
N LEU A 223 16.36 6.32 30.44
CA LEU A 223 15.10 6.71 31.04
C LEU A 223 14.39 7.77 30.18
N LYS A 224 15.11 8.80 29.71
CA LYS A 224 14.55 9.78 28.74
C LYS A 224 14.00 9.08 27.50
N GLN A 225 14.72 8.11 26.94
CA GLN A 225 14.27 7.37 25.76
C GLN A 225 13.01 6.53 26.03
N PHE A 226 12.94 5.85 27.17
CA PHE A 226 11.77 5.05 27.57
C PHE A 226 10.53 5.90 27.82
N LEU A 227 10.71 7.13 28.32
CA LEU A 227 9.61 8.02 28.68
C LEU A 227 9.09 8.87 27.49
N LYS A 228 9.87 9.06 26.43
CA LYS A 228 9.47 9.80 25.21
C LYS A 228 8.13 9.34 24.58
N PRO A 229 7.82 8.04 24.46
CA PRO A 229 6.53 7.58 23.93
C PRO A 229 5.34 7.98 24.79
N LEU A 230 5.51 8.11 26.12
CA LEU A 230 4.46 8.55 27.04
C LEU A 230 4.08 10.01 26.77
N LEU A 231 5.06 10.86 26.49
CA LEU A 231 4.84 12.28 26.14
C LEU A 231 4.23 12.48 24.75
N SER A 232 4.43 11.52 23.84
CA SER A 232 3.93 11.59 22.46
C SER A 232 2.44 11.24 22.36
N ARG A 233 1.92 10.55 23.38
CA ARG A 233 0.50 10.23 23.56
C ARG A 233 -0.11 11.41 24.32
N GLU A 234 -0.85 12.27 23.60
CA GLU A 234 -1.61 13.40 24.19
C GLU A 234 -0.77 14.66 24.58
N LEU A 235 -0.05 15.24 23.62
CA LEU A 235 0.36 16.66 23.72
C LEU A 235 -0.66 17.54 22.99
N GLY A 236 -1.80 17.72 23.64
CA GLY A 236 -2.73 18.80 23.35
C GLY A 236 -3.31 19.25 24.68
N SER A 237 -3.07 20.51 25.06
CA SER A 237 -3.62 21.18 26.25
C SER A 237 -2.79 21.22 27.54
N LEU A 238 -1.46 21.39 27.47
CA LEU A 238 -0.68 21.87 28.65
C LEU A 238 0.32 22.99 28.33
N GLU A 239 0.39 23.49 27.09
CA GLU A 239 1.12 24.73 26.79
C GLU A 239 0.36 26.00 27.24
N ASP A 240 -0.96 25.92 27.45
CA ASP A 240 -1.79 27.08 27.84
C ASP A 240 -1.65 27.49 29.32
N THR A 241 -0.84 26.78 30.10
CA THR A 241 -0.53 27.09 31.51
C THR A 241 0.86 27.70 31.72
N GLU A 242 1.58 28.07 30.65
CA GLU A 242 2.84 28.84 30.77
C GLU A 242 2.62 30.37 30.68
N SER A 243 1.37 30.85 30.54
CA SER A 243 1.06 32.27 30.71
C SER A 243 0.51 32.52 32.12
N GLU A 244 1.29 33.23 32.94
CA GLU A 244 1.02 33.68 34.31
C GLU A 244 1.33 32.69 35.44
N ILE A 245 2.63 32.47 35.70
CA ILE A 245 3.11 32.38 37.08
C ILE A 245 3.53 33.80 37.47
N SER A 246 2.55 34.60 37.86
CA SER A 246 2.75 35.82 38.63
C SER A 246 2.17 35.55 40.00
N SER A 247 3.03 35.55 41.03
CA SER A 247 2.68 35.71 42.45
C SER A 247 2.17 34.48 43.24
N ASP A 248 3.02 33.48 43.47
CA ASP A 248 3.35 33.01 44.84
C ASP A 248 4.46 31.96 44.74
N GLU A 249 5.65 32.26 45.30
CA GLU A 249 6.78 31.32 45.35
C GLU A 249 6.66 30.28 46.48
N ASP A 250 5.58 30.33 47.29
CA ASP A 250 5.47 29.60 48.56
C ASP A 250 4.43 28.45 48.58
N GLU A 251 3.65 28.23 47.52
CA GLU A 251 2.71 27.09 47.47
C GLU A 251 3.40 25.82 46.93
N GLU A 252 3.59 24.84 47.81
CA GLU A 252 4.21 23.56 47.46
C GLU A 252 3.39 22.83 46.36
N PRO A 253 4.01 22.39 45.26
CA PRO A 253 3.29 21.76 44.14
C PRO A 253 2.62 20.47 44.62
N GLN A 254 1.28 20.45 44.56
CA GLN A 254 0.48 19.29 44.93
C GLN A 254 0.67 18.16 43.90
N LEU A 255 1.30 17.07 44.33
CA LEU A 255 1.50 15.85 43.55
C LEU A 255 0.53 14.75 44.00
N TYR A 256 0.06 13.93 43.05
CA TYR A 256 -0.71 12.73 43.37
C TYR A 256 0.19 11.69 44.08
N PHE A 257 1.37 11.45 43.50
CA PHE A 257 2.33 10.49 44.02
C PHE A 257 3.15 11.14 45.14
N THR A 258 2.98 10.65 46.36
CA THR A 258 3.70 11.14 47.55
C THR A 258 4.89 10.26 47.93
N ASP A 259 4.86 8.99 47.52
CA ASP A 259 5.91 8.00 47.75
C ASP A 259 6.32 7.35 46.41
N PRO A 260 7.62 7.30 46.06
CA PRO A 260 8.10 6.63 44.85
C PRO A 260 7.59 5.19 44.65
N GLU A 261 7.28 4.44 45.73
CA GLU A 261 6.72 3.09 45.62
C GLU A 261 5.35 3.05 44.94
N GLN A 262 4.55 4.11 45.08
CA GLN A 262 3.25 4.24 44.42
C GLN A 262 3.40 4.24 42.90
N LEU A 263 4.39 4.97 42.38
CA LEU A 263 4.68 5.03 40.95
C LEU A 263 5.12 3.66 40.41
N LEU A 264 5.97 2.94 41.15
CA LEU A 264 6.38 1.59 40.79
C LEU A 264 5.20 0.62 40.78
N THR A 265 4.28 0.75 41.74
CA THR A 265 3.05 -0.04 41.80
C THR A 265 2.17 0.22 40.58
N THR A 266 1.94 1.49 40.22
CA THR A 266 1.18 1.85 39.01
C THR A 266 1.84 1.30 37.73
N PHE A 267 3.17 1.35 37.63
CA PHE A 267 3.86 0.72 36.50
C PHE A 267 3.73 -0.80 36.49
N MET A 268 3.72 -1.45 37.65
CA MET A 268 3.53 -2.90 37.78
C MET A 268 2.11 -3.31 37.37
N GLU A 269 1.09 -2.58 37.82
CA GLU A 269 -0.31 -2.78 37.42
C GLU A 269 -0.47 -2.58 35.91
N MET A 270 0.10 -1.51 35.36
CA MET A 270 0.09 -1.27 33.91
C MET A 270 0.83 -2.37 33.13
N LEU A 271 1.93 -2.91 33.68
CA LEU A 271 2.64 -4.04 33.08
C LEU A 271 1.77 -5.29 33.08
N ASP A 272 1.08 -5.58 34.18
CA ASP A 272 0.18 -6.73 34.32
C ASP A 272 -1.03 -6.62 33.39
N GLU A 273 -1.64 -5.43 33.30
CA GLU A 273 -2.71 -5.14 32.34
C GLU A 273 -2.23 -5.32 30.89
N ASN A 274 -1.07 -4.76 30.54
CA ASN A 274 -0.49 -4.92 29.20
C ASN A 274 -0.18 -6.39 28.89
N LEU A 275 0.34 -7.15 29.86
CA LEU A 275 0.59 -8.57 29.70
C LEU A 275 -0.72 -9.34 29.52
N SER A 276 -1.75 -9.02 30.29
CA SER A 276 -3.10 -9.56 30.16
C SER A 276 -3.70 -9.26 28.77
N PHE A 277 -3.54 -8.04 28.25
CA PHE A 277 -3.96 -7.70 26.88
C PHE A 277 -3.24 -8.53 25.83
N VAL A 278 -1.92 -8.69 25.96
CA VAL A 278 -1.12 -9.49 25.02
C VAL A 278 -1.56 -10.95 25.07
N LEU A 279 -1.68 -11.55 26.25
CA LEU A 279 -2.12 -12.93 26.42
C LEU A 279 -3.56 -13.15 25.91
N ASN A 280 -4.49 -12.25 26.24
CA ASN A 280 -5.85 -12.30 25.74
C ASN A 280 -5.88 -12.19 24.20
N SER A 281 -5.10 -11.29 23.62
CA SER A 281 -5.02 -11.18 22.16
C SER A 281 -4.49 -12.45 21.49
N GLN A 282 -3.53 -13.14 22.12
CA GLN A 282 -3.01 -14.43 21.67
C GLN A 282 -4.07 -15.53 21.80
N ASP A 283 -4.78 -15.61 22.92
CA ASP A 283 -5.85 -16.58 23.16
C ASP A 283 -7.02 -16.37 22.18
N ILE A 284 -7.41 -15.13 21.92
CA ILE A 284 -8.40 -14.78 20.91
C ILE A 284 -7.91 -15.23 19.53
N ALA A 285 -6.67 -14.93 19.17
CA ALA A 285 -6.09 -15.35 17.88
C ALA A 285 -6.09 -16.87 17.72
N ASP A 286 -5.72 -17.62 18.76
CA ASP A 286 -5.72 -19.08 18.76
C ASP A 286 -7.13 -19.66 18.69
N SER A 287 -8.08 -19.08 19.43
CA SER A 287 -9.50 -19.47 19.37
C SER A 287 -10.09 -19.21 17.97
N TRP A 288 -9.76 -18.07 17.38
CA TRP A 288 -10.16 -17.71 16.02
C TRP A 288 -9.59 -18.69 15.00
N ASN A 289 -8.30 -19.02 15.10
CA ASN A 289 -7.66 -20.02 14.24
C ASN A 289 -8.34 -21.38 14.35
N LYS A 290 -8.69 -21.83 15.56
CA LYS A 290 -9.45 -23.08 15.78
C LYS A 290 -10.82 -23.01 15.08
N VAL A 291 -11.58 -21.93 15.28
CA VAL A 291 -12.89 -21.74 14.63
C VAL A 291 -12.74 -21.75 13.11
N GLN A 292 -11.77 -21.03 12.56
CA GLN A 292 -11.49 -21.00 11.13
C GLN A 292 -11.15 -22.40 10.58
N GLN A 293 -10.33 -23.18 11.27
CA GLN A 293 -10.01 -24.55 10.87
C GLN A 293 -11.23 -25.46 10.93
N THR A 294 -12.07 -25.37 11.98
CA THR A 294 -13.32 -26.13 12.05
C THR A 294 -14.28 -25.78 10.92
N PHE A 295 -14.36 -24.50 10.53
CA PHE A 295 -15.17 -24.06 9.40
C PHE A 295 -14.66 -24.63 8.07
N ILE A 296 -13.35 -24.53 7.81
CA ILE A 296 -12.74 -25.06 6.57
C ILE A 296 -12.97 -26.57 6.47
N THR A 297 -12.65 -27.32 7.53
CA THR A 297 -12.81 -28.78 7.55
C THR A 297 -14.27 -29.21 7.42
N THR A 298 -15.21 -28.52 8.07
CA THR A 298 -16.65 -28.79 7.94
C THR A 298 -17.13 -28.52 6.51
N ARG A 299 -16.72 -27.39 5.91
CA ARG A 299 -17.05 -27.05 4.53
C ARG A 299 -16.54 -28.11 3.56
N GLU A 300 -15.29 -28.53 3.71
CA GLU A 300 -14.70 -29.59 2.87
C GLU A 300 -15.43 -30.93 3.02
N SER A 301 -15.86 -31.29 4.23
CA SER A 301 -16.68 -32.50 4.45
C SER A 301 -18.04 -32.39 3.76
N MET A 302 -18.73 -31.25 3.91
CA MET A 302 -20.02 -30.99 3.27
C MET A 302 -19.91 -30.99 1.74
N GLU A 303 -18.85 -30.42 1.17
CA GLU A 303 -18.61 -30.43 -0.28
C GLU A 303 -18.39 -31.85 -0.80
N LYS A 304 -17.67 -32.71 -0.05
CA LYS A 304 -17.50 -34.13 -0.38
C LYS A 304 -18.84 -34.87 -0.34
N GLU A 305 -19.65 -34.67 0.69
CA GLU A 305 -20.99 -35.27 0.79
C GLU A 305 -21.91 -34.80 -0.35
N LEU A 306 -21.89 -33.51 -0.67
CA LEU A 306 -22.68 -32.95 -1.77
C LEU A 306 -22.25 -33.54 -3.12
N ALA A 307 -20.93 -33.70 -3.35
CA ALA A 307 -20.41 -34.35 -4.54
C ALA A 307 -20.85 -35.82 -4.65
N ALA A 308 -20.80 -36.57 -3.54
CA ALA A 308 -21.27 -37.95 -3.48
C ALA A 308 -22.78 -38.06 -3.75
N LEU A 309 -23.58 -37.16 -3.16
CA LEU A 309 -25.03 -37.13 -3.37
C LEU A 309 -25.38 -36.77 -4.82
N LYS A 310 -24.66 -35.83 -5.42
CA LYS A 310 -24.79 -35.48 -6.84
C LYS A 310 -24.46 -36.66 -7.75
N GLN A 311 -23.43 -37.44 -7.41
CA GLN A 311 -23.10 -38.67 -8.13
C GLN A 311 -24.24 -39.71 -8.01
N GLN A 312 -24.79 -39.93 -6.81
CA GLN A 312 -25.92 -40.84 -6.61
C GLN A 312 -27.15 -40.42 -7.43
N VAL A 313 -27.48 -39.12 -7.43
CA VAL A 313 -28.57 -38.58 -8.26
C VAL A 313 -28.35 -38.86 -9.73
N ASN A 314 -27.12 -38.68 -10.24
CA ASN A 314 -26.80 -38.97 -11.65
C ASN A 314 -26.93 -40.47 -11.96
N THR A 315 -26.49 -41.35 -11.07
CA THR A 315 -26.66 -42.80 -11.22
C THR A 315 -28.14 -43.20 -11.24
N LEU A 316 -28.95 -42.66 -10.32
CA LEU A 316 -30.39 -42.92 -10.30
C LEU A 316 -31.08 -42.42 -11.57
N ARG A 317 -30.75 -41.21 -12.05
CA ARG A 317 -31.27 -40.68 -13.32
C ARG A 317 -30.91 -41.58 -14.51
N ALA A 318 -29.68 -42.08 -14.58
CA ALA A 318 -29.27 -43.02 -15.62
C ALA A 318 -30.04 -44.35 -15.53
N SER A 319 -30.29 -44.86 -14.32
CA SER A 319 -31.11 -46.05 -14.12
C SER A 319 -32.57 -45.84 -14.53
N VAL A 320 -33.15 -44.69 -14.20
CA VAL A 320 -34.52 -44.33 -14.63
C VAL A 320 -34.60 -44.27 -16.15
N ALA A 321 -33.66 -43.59 -16.81
CA ALA A 321 -33.63 -43.51 -18.28
C ALA A 321 -33.53 -44.90 -18.94
N LYS A 322 -32.71 -45.81 -18.39
CA LYS A 322 -32.61 -47.20 -18.86
C LYS A 322 -33.91 -47.97 -18.66
N GLU A 323 -34.62 -47.74 -17.56
CA GLU A 323 -35.89 -48.40 -17.30
C GLU A 323 -37.01 -47.82 -18.19
N GLU A 324 -37.01 -46.50 -18.43
CA GLU A 324 -37.89 -45.84 -19.40
C GLU A 324 -37.69 -46.37 -20.81
N GLU A 325 -36.44 -46.60 -21.25
CA GLU A 325 -36.12 -47.26 -22.52
C GLU A 325 -36.70 -48.68 -22.58
N LYS A 326 -36.52 -49.50 -21.55
CA LYS A 326 -37.13 -50.84 -21.49
C LYS A 326 -38.65 -50.79 -21.52
N VAL A 327 -39.27 -49.83 -20.83
CA VAL A 327 -40.72 -49.64 -20.84
C VAL A 327 -41.19 -49.26 -22.25
N ALA A 328 -40.45 -48.39 -22.95
CA ALA A 328 -40.74 -48.05 -24.34
C ALA A 328 -40.61 -49.28 -25.26
N ASP A 329 -39.55 -50.08 -25.12
CA ASP A 329 -39.35 -51.33 -25.86
C ASP A 329 -40.46 -52.34 -25.61
N LEU A 330 -40.82 -52.57 -24.35
CA LEU A 330 -41.92 -53.46 -23.98
C LEU A 330 -43.25 -52.96 -24.50
N LYS A 331 -43.51 -51.65 -24.47
CA LYS A 331 -44.72 -51.06 -25.03
C LYS A 331 -44.82 -51.29 -26.54
N LEU A 332 -43.71 -51.10 -27.27
CA LEU A 332 -43.64 -51.43 -28.70
C LEU A 332 -43.89 -52.92 -28.94
N LYS A 333 -43.30 -53.79 -28.11
CA LYS A 333 -43.49 -55.24 -28.19
C LYS A 333 -44.96 -55.61 -27.97
N VAL A 334 -45.60 -55.10 -26.91
CA VAL A 334 -47.03 -55.30 -26.65
C VAL A 334 -47.86 -54.81 -27.83
N GLN A 335 -47.61 -53.59 -28.34
CA GLN A 335 -48.34 -53.06 -29.48
C GLN A 335 -48.21 -53.96 -30.73
N LEU A 336 -47.03 -54.53 -30.98
CA LEU A 336 -46.80 -55.49 -32.07
C LEU A 336 -47.59 -56.79 -31.86
N PHE A 337 -47.62 -57.35 -30.65
CA PHE A 337 -48.38 -58.58 -30.37
C PHE A 337 -49.90 -58.34 -30.32
N SER A 338 -50.35 -57.19 -29.80
CA SER A 338 -51.76 -56.78 -29.81
C SER A 338 -52.28 -56.53 -31.23
N SER A 339 -51.42 -56.19 -32.19
CA SER A 339 -51.83 -56.16 -33.60
C SER A 339 -52.23 -57.53 -34.16
N GLY A 340 -51.83 -58.62 -33.50
CA GLY A 340 -52.27 -59.99 -33.77
C GLY A 340 -53.53 -60.43 -33.03
N GLU A 341 -54.13 -59.59 -32.17
CA GLU A 341 -55.43 -59.91 -31.52
C GLU A 341 -56.55 -60.12 -32.56
N HIS A 342 -56.39 -59.57 -33.77
CA HIS A 342 -57.33 -59.80 -34.86
C HIS A 342 -57.33 -61.27 -35.34
N GLU A 343 -56.20 -61.97 -35.26
CA GLU A 343 -56.13 -63.39 -35.61
C GLU A 343 -56.73 -64.30 -34.53
N GLY A 344 -56.62 -63.93 -33.25
CA GLY A 344 -57.25 -64.65 -32.14
C GLY A 344 -58.77 -64.62 -32.22
N ASP A 345 -59.32 -63.45 -32.56
CA ASP A 345 -60.76 -63.24 -32.71
C ASP A 345 -61.35 -64.07 -33.88
N ASP A 346 -60.58 -64.24 -34.97
CA ASP A 346 -60.97 -65.08 -36.09
C ASP A 346 -60.81 -66.59 -35.80
N GLN A 347 -59.80 -66.98 -35.02
CA GLN A 347 -59.65 -68.35 -34.52
C GLN A 347 -60.78 -68.75 -33.56
N ASP A 348 -61.22 -67.84 -32.67
CA ASP A 348 -62.35 -68.08 -31.77
C ASP A 348 -63.69 -68.18 -32.52
N LYS A 349 -63.89 -67.37 -33.57
CA LYS A 349 -65.03 -67.51 -34.49
C LYS A 349 -65.00 -68.86 -35.22
N MET A 350 -63.82 -69.33 -35.62
CA MET A 350 -63.65 -70.65 -36.25
C MET A 350 -63.97 -71.79 -35.26
N LEU A 351 -63.46 -71.70 -34.03
CA LEU A 351 -63.69 -72.70 -32.97
C LEU A 351 -65.17 -72.78 -32.57
N THR A 352 -65.84 -71.63 -32.43
CA THR A 352 -67.29 -71.59 -32.16
C THR A 352 -68.10 -72.16 -33.32
N SER A 353 -67.72 -71.89 -34.58
CA SER A 353 -68.35 -72.49 -35.77
C SER A 353 -68.17 -74.01 -35.82
N LEU A 354 -66.96 -74.51 -35.55
CA LEU A 354 -66.68 -75.94 -35.46
C LEU A 354 -67.49 -76.61 -34.35
N ASN A 355 -67.50 -76.03 -33.15
CA ASN A 355 -68.27 -76.54 -32.02
C ASN A 355 -69.77 -76.62 -32.37
N LYS A 356 -70.32 -75.58 -33.01
CA LYS A 356 -71.71 -75.58 -33.49
C LYS A 356 -71.98 -76.71 -34.49
N LYS A 357 -71.04 -76.98 -35.42
CA LYS A 357 -71.21 -78.07 -36.38
C LYS A 357 -71.13 -79.45 -35.73
N VAL A 358 -70.21 -79.63 -34.78
CA VAL A 358 -70.12 -80.86 -33.97
C VAL A 358 -71.40 -81.08 -33.16
N GLN A 359 -71.96 -80.01 -32.58
CA GLN A 359 -73.25 -80.06 -31.90
C GLN A 359 -74.40 -80.51 -32.82
N GLU A 360 -74.45 -79.97 -34.04
CA GLU A 360 -75.46 -80.36 -35.03
C GLU A 360 -75.35 -81.86 -35.38
N VAL A 361 -74.14 -82.36 -35.64
CA VAL A 361 -73.92 -83.78 -35.97
C VAL A 361 -74.26 -84.68 -34.78
N TYR A 362 -73.84 -84.30 -33.57
CA TYR A 362 -74.16 -85.06 -32.36
C TYR A 362 -75.66 -85.18 -32.14
N PHE A 363 -76.41 -84.08 -32.33
CA PHE A 363 -77.86 -84.06 -32.23
C PHE A 363 -78.50 -85.00 -33.25
N GLN A 364 -78.03 -84.98 -34.50
CA GLN A 364 -78.52 -85.89 -35.55
C GLN A 364 -78.25 -87.36 -35.24
N CYS A 365 -77.11 -87.69 -34.61
CA CYS A 365 -76.74 -89.06 -34.28
C CYS A 365 -77.44 -89.59 -33.02
N THR A 366 -77.61 -88.77 -31.97
CA THR A 366 -78.07 -89.22 -30.64
C THR A 366 -79.53 -88.89 -30.36
N GLY A 367 -80.09 -87.83 -30.94
CA GLY A 367 -81.47 -87.38 -30.69
C GLY A 367 -81.69 -86.67 -29.33
N ASP A 368 -80.66 -86.61 -28.47
CA ASP A 368 -80.69 -85.96 -27.16
C ASP A 368 -80.14 -84.52 -27.21
N ASN A 369 -80.78 -83.64 -26.42
CA ASN A 369 -80.50 -82.21 -26.33
C ASN A 369 -79.65 -81.82 -25.11
N GLU A 370 -78.91 -82.75 -24.50
CA GLU A 370 -78.06 -82.42 -23.33
C GLU A 370 -76.80 -81.65 -23.78
N THR A 371 -76.93 -80.33 -23.83
CA THR A 371 -75.98 -79.39 -24.47
C THR A 371 -74.76 -78.99 -23.65
N ASN A 372 -74.39 -79.73 -22.60
CA ASN A 372 -73.24 -79.39 -21.74
C ASN A 372 -72.03 -80.32 -21.89
N LEU A 373 -71.95 -81.12 -22.96
CA LEU A 373 -70.76 -81.92 -23.23
C LEU A 373 -69.71 -81.09 -23.98
N PRO A 374 -68.43 -81.13 -23.55
CA PRO A 374 -67.31 -80.59 -24.32
C PRO A 374 -67.28 -81.16 -25.75
N THR A 375 -66.87 -80.37 -26.74
CA THR A 375 -66.82 -80.75 -28.18
C THR A 375 -66.16 -82.11 -28.41
N VAL A 376 -65.09 -82.40 -27.65
CA VAL A 376 -64.34 -83.65 -27.74
C VAL A 376 -65.16 -84.85 -27.22
N GLU A 377 -65.96 -84.67 -26.18
CA GLU A 377 -66.84 -85.72 -25.65
C GLU A 377 -68.00 -85.99 -26.59
N MET A 378 -68.56 -84.95 -27.22
CA MET A 378 -69.58 -85.09 -28.27
C MET A 378 -69.06 -85.91 -29.45
N LEU A 379 -67.83 -85.66 -29.90
CA LEU A 379 -67.17 -86.44 -30.96
C LEU A 379 -66.97 -87.91 -30.57
N LYS A 380 -66.57 -88.19 -29.33
CA LYS A 380 -66.42 -89.57 -28.83
C LYS A 380 -67.74 -90.35 -28.84
N VAL A 381 -68.85 -89.69 -28.52
CA VAL A 381 -70.18 -90.32 -28.56
C VAL A 381 -70.62 -90.60 -30.00
N ILE A 382 -70.41 -89.65 -30.92
CA ILE A 382 -70.65 -89.84 -32.35
C ILE A 382 -69.83 -91.05 -32.87
N GLU A 383 -68.55 -91.11 -32.53
CA GLU A 383 -67.66 -92.20 -32.92
C GLU A 383 -68.14 -93.55 -32.38
N LYS A 384 -68.55 -93.61 -31.11
CA LYS A 384 -69.11 -94.81 -30.51
C LYS A 384 -70.37 -95.27 -31.24
N GLN A 385 -71.31 -94.37 -31.52
CA GLN A 385 -72.53 -94.70 -32.25
C GLN A 385 -72.26 -95.17 -33.67
N LEU A 386 -71.31 -94.54 -34.38
CA LEU A 386 -70.88 -94.98 -35.70
C LEU A 386 -70.33 -96.41 -35.65
N ASN A 387 -69.48 -96.71 -34.66
CA ASN A 387 -68.92 -98.04 -34.47
C ASN A 387 -69.98 -99.09 -34.10
N ASP A 388 -70.96 -98.73 -33.25
CA ASP A 388 -72.08 -99.61 -32.90
C ASP A 388 -72.96 -99.90 -34.12
N LEU A 389 -73.26 -98.89 -34.94
CA LEU A 389 -73.99 -99.05 -36.20
C LEU A 389 -73.22 -99.93 -37.17
N LEU A 390 -71.91 -99.71 -37.35
CA LEU A 390 -71.08 -100.54 -38.22
C LEU A 390 -71.01 -101.99 -37.74
N GLY A 391 -70.86 -102.21 -36.43
CA GLY A 391 -70.92 -103.54 -35.83
C GLY A 391 -72.29 -104.22 -35.99
N SER A 392 -73.38 -103.45 -35.98
CA SER A 392 -74.72 -103.97 -36.25
C SER A 392 -74.87 -104.44 -37.70
N VAL A 393 -74.22 -103.76 -38.66
CA VAL A 393 -74.19 -104.13 -40.08
C VAL A 393 -73.40 -105.43 -40.29
N GLU A 394 -72.26 -105.58 -39.62
CA GLU A 394 -71.44 -106.81 -39.72
C GLU A 394 -72.11 -108.04 -39.08
N ARG A 395 -72.93 -107.85 -38.04
CA ARG A 395 -73.67 -108.94 -37.37
C ARG A 395 -74.92 -109.42 -38.12
N ILE A 396 -75.28 -108.79 -39.24
CA ILE A 396 -76.44 -109.23 -40.03
C ILE A 396 -76.19 -110.65 -40.53
N PRO A 397 -77.02 -111.65 -40.13
CA PRO A 397 -76.77 -113.04 -40.50
C PRO A 397 -76.73 -113.20 -42.02
N PRO A 398 -75.73 -113.93 -42.58
CA PRO A 398 -75.59 -114.09 -44.03
C PRO A 398 -76.83 -114.74 -44.66
N ALA A 399 -77.59 -115.53 -43.90
CA ALA A 399 -78.87 -116.11 -44.34
C ALA A 399 -79.97 -115.04 -44.57
N LYS A 400 -80.00 -113.95 -43.80
CA LYS A 400 -80.93 -112.83 -44.02
C LYS A 400 -80.49 -112.00 -45.22
N ILE A 401 -79.18 -111.77 -45.38
CA ILE A 401 -78.60 -111.10 -46.56
C ILE A 401 -78.91 -111.92 -47.82
N GLU A 402 -78.71 -113.23 -47.79
CA GLU A 402 -78.99 -114.09 -48.94
C GLU A 402 -80.49 -114.14 -49.27
N LYS A 403 -81.39 -114.12 -48.28
CA LYS A 403 -82.84 -113.98 -48.50
C LYS A 403 -83.21 -112.64 -49.13
N ALA A 404 -82.63 -111.53 -48.66
CA ALA A 404 -82.85 -110.21 -49.23
C ALA A 404 -82.30 -110.11 -50.68
N VAL A 405 -81.08 -110.62 -50.92
CA VAL A 405 -80.48 -110.69 -52.26
C VAL A 405 -81.29 -111.61 -53.18
N LYS A 406 -81.78 -112.75 -52.68
CA LYS A 406 -82.68 -113.64 -53.43
C LYS A 406 -84.01 -112.95 -53.73
N ALA A 407 -84.58 -112.18 -52.81
CA ALA A 407 -85.80 -111.39 -53.03
C ALA A 407 -85.57 -110.31 -54.09
N ILE A 408 -84.48 -109.55 -54.01
CA ILE A 408 -84.08 -108.55 -55.03
C ILE A 408 -83.88 -109.24 -56.38
N ARG A 409 -83.13 -110.35 -56.45
CA ARG A 409 -82.94 -111.13 -57.69
C ARG A 409 -84.24 -111.78 -58.20
N LYS A 410 -85.20 -112.08 -57.33
CA LYS A 410 -86.51 -112.64 -57.70
C LYS A 410 -87.40 -111.54 -58.28
N GLU A 411 -87.40 -110.36 -57.67
CA GLU A 411 -88.11 -109.19 -58.18
C GLU A 411 -87.51 -108.70 -59.51
N GLN A 412 -86.19 -108.60 -59.63
CA GLN A 412 -85.54 -108.26 -60.89
C GLN A 412 -85.87 -109.27 -62.00
N ARG A 413 -85.87 -110.58 -61.70
CA ARG A 413 -86.32 -111.62 -62.66
C ARG A 413 -87.81 -111.57 -62.95
N ALA A 414 -88.65 -111.14 -62.02
CA ALA A 414 -90.09 -110.98 -62.25
C ALA A 414 -90.35 -109.80 -63.19
N ARG A 415 -89.73 -108.64 -62.93
CA ARG A 415 -89.79 -107.46 -63.82
C ARG A 415 -89.34 -107.79 -65.23
N LEU A 416 -88.23 -108.52 -65.40
CA LEU A 416 -87.73 -108.92 -66.72
C LEU A 416 -88.70 -109.87 -67.47
N ARG A 417 -89.40 -110.77 -66.75
CA ARG A 417 -90.40 -111.65 -67.37
C ARG A 417 -91.66 -110.89 -67.76
N GLU A 418 -92.12 -109.97 -66.89
CA GLU A 418 -93.26 -109.11 -67.18
C GLU A 418 -92.98 -108.24 -68.42
N GLU A 419 -91.77 -107.70 -68.54
CA GLU A 419 -91.30 -106.97 -69.71
C GLU A 419 -91.34 -107.84 -70.98
N LYS A 420 -90.78 -109.06 -70.94
CA LYS A 420 -90.81 -110.01 -72.09
C LYS A 420 -92.23 -110.43 -72.48
N GLN A 421 -93.11 -110.64 -71.50
CA GLN A 421 -94.49 -111.07 -71.74
C GLN A 421 -95.32 -109.92 -72.33
N LYS A 422 -95.06 -108.67 -71.92
CA LYS A 422 -95.62 -107.47 -72.57
C LYS A 422 -95.14 -107.33 -74.02
N GLN A 423 -93.85 -107.57 -74.29
CA GLN A 423 -93.32 -107.54 -75.67
C GLN A 423 -93.94 -108.62 -76.57
N ALA A 424 -94.08 -109.85 -76.09
CA ALA A 424 -94.73 -110.93 -76.84
C ALA A 424 -96.21 -110.65 -77.14
N LYS A 425 -96.93 -110.07 -76.17
CA LYS A 425 -98.33 -109.65 -76.35
C LYS A 425 -98.45 -108.52 -77.36
N GLN A 426 -97.57 -107.52 -77.32
CA GLN A 426 -97.52 -106.45 -78.33
C GLN A 426 -97.26 -107.01 -79.74
N GLN A 427 -96.37 -107.99 -79.90
CA GLN A 427 -96.13 -108.62 -81.20
C GLN A 427 -97.33 -109.42 -81.71
N GLN A 428 -98.05 -110.12 -80.82
CA GLN A 428 -99.30 -110.81 -81.19
C GLN A 428 -100.40 -109.80 -81.57
N ASP A 429 -100.57 -108.73 -80.79
CA ASP A 429 -101.55 -107.69 -81.07
C ASP A 429 -101.20 -106.94 -82.38
N GLU A 430 -99.92 -106.69 -82.69
CA GLU A 430 -99.49 -106.15 -83.99
C GLU A 430 -99.74 -107.11 -85.16
N GLY A 431 -99.52 -108.42 -84.96
CA GLY A 431 -99.87 -109.45 -85.95
C GLY A 431 -101.37 -109.49 -86.22
N LEU A 432 -102.18 -109.54 -85.16
CA LEU A 432 -103.64 -109.50 -85.24
C LEU A 432 -104.15 -108.18 -85.84
N LYS A 433 -103.47 -107.06 -85.60
CA LYS A 433 -103.82 -105.75 -86.16
C LYS A 433 -103.46 -105.67 -87.65
N LYS A 434 -102.32 -106.21 -88.07
CA LYS A 434 -101.96 -106.37 -89.49
C LYS A 434 -102.90 -107.34 -90.22
N ASP A 435 -103.36 -108.40 -89.56
CA ASP A 435 -104.34 -109.34 -90.14
C ASP A 435 -105.75 -108.74 -90.19
N MET A 436 -106.19 -107.99 -89.17
CA MET A 436 -107.45 -107.22 -89.20
C MET A 436 -107.45 -106.13 -90.28
N GLU A 437 -106.31 -105.44 -90.48
CA GLU A 437 -106.13 -104.43 -91.53
C GLU A 437 -106.06 -105.05 -92.93
N ARG A 438 -105.75 -106.36 -93.04
CA ARG A 438 -105.82 -107.14 -94.28
C ARG A 438 -107.21 -107.77 -94.53
N SER A 439 -108.06 -107.88 -93.50
CA SER A 439 -109.43 -108.41 -93.60
C SER A 439 -110.53 -107.34 -93.64
N GLN A 440 -110.21 -106.06 -93.42
CA GLN A 440 -111.10 -104.92 -93.71
C GLN A 440 -110.60 -104.16 -94.96
N VAL A 441 -110.92 -104.65 -96.15
CA VAL A 441 -111.36 -103.87 -97.33
C VAL A 441 -111.74 -104.86 -98.47
N PRO A 442 -112.84 -104.62 -99.22
CA PRO A 442 -113.74 -105.65 -99.76
C PRO A 442 -113.52 -106.03 -101.23
N GLU A 443 -114.18 -107.13 -101.64
CA GLU A 443 -114.38 -107.56 -103.03
C GLU A 443 -115.12 -106.52 -103.91
N GLY A 444 -114.61 -106.29 -105.12
CA GLY A 444 -115.41 -106.17 -106.36
C GLY A 444 -115.78 -104.78 -106.89
N LYS A 445 -115.07 -104.30 -107.94
CA LYS A 445 -115.56 -104.10 -109.34
C LYS A 445 -114.66 -103.18 -110.18
N LYS A 446 -114.24 -103.73 -111.34
CA LYS A 446 -114.04 -103.13 -112.68
C LYS A 446 -113.67 -101.64 -112.79
N VAL A 447 -112.56 -101.34 -113.49
CA VAL A 447 -112.52 -100.81 -114.88
C VAL A 447 -111.06 -100.53 -115.28
N SER A 448 -110.73 -100.90 -116.50
CA SER A 448 -109.50 -100.71 -117.26
C SER A 448 -108.99 -99.26 -117.33
N ILE A 449 -107.68 -99.05 -117.52
CA ILE A 449 -107.05 -98.24 -118.61
C ILE A 449 -105.54 -98.06 -118.33
N ALA A 450 -104.75 -98.57 -119.29
CA ALA A 450 -103.54 -98.02 -119.92
C ALA A 450 -102.39 -97.33 -119.14
N SER A 451 -101.20 -97.89 -119.37
CA SER A 451 -100.00 -97.25 -119.96
C SER A 451 -99.15 -96.23 -119.18
N ASN A 452 -97.84 -96.31 -119.49
CA ASN A 452 -96.70 -95.43 -119.18
C ASN A 452 -96.13 -95.61 -117.75
N GLY A 453 -94.91 -96.07 -117.51
CA GLY A 453 -93.65 -95.83 -118.23
C GLY A 453 -92.93 -94.65 -117.58
N ALA A 454 -91.77 -94.88 -116.95
CA ALA A 454 -90.60 -93.96 -116.89
C ALA A 454 -89.66 -94.26 -115.70
N GLN A 455 -88.44 -94.68 -116.05
CA GLN A 455 -87.14 -94.07 -115.71
C GLN A 455 -86.98 -93.07 -114.54
N ALA A 456 -85.75 -93.17 -113.99
CA ALA A 456 -84.93 -92.16 -113.30
C ALA A 456 -85.40 -91.76 -111.89
N LYS A 457 -84.52 -91.68 -110.88
CA LYS A 457 -83.18 -91.07 -110.86
C LYS A 457 -82.32 -91.68 -109.75
#